data_AF-A0A1S2LP98-F1
#
_entry.id   AF-A0A1S2LP98-F1
#
_cell.length_a   1.000
_cell.length_b   1.000
_cell.length_c   1.000
_cell.angle_alpha   90.00
_cell.angle_beta   90.00
_cell.angle_gamma   90.00
#
_symmetry.space_group_name_H-M   'P 1'
#
loop_
_entity.id
_entity.type
_entity.pdbx_description
1 polymer ?
#
loop_
_entity_poly.entity_id
_entity_poly.type
_entity_poly.pdbx_seq_one_letter_code
_entity_poly.pdbx_strand_id
1 'polypeptide(L)'
;MEKQLQLPQCFLGKTVYLEEKQAYTIKYQDNRNKDGIHVLLFEGEKPVIFAVLNKDGSFYDAFFTNKKSNHSSTTALNRYNRLVGRKAQKQIKQDDLKDALHNENDAKMKNENIFKLLVDEHLEDISNGWPSRLIQLQMNEFKCHDSLINASLREALKKANPHKAFYFLTLHRYDDHLHELTDHLPNHNNLLEKISTYYQTYDSKSYLFSFLKHAAKTVPLNDIPLIQSTLAQTYTIDIQNKCHYFKPIFLLMYKRVKNCAKIDTKEWLKQLSKVPLVKKGIQSVKKSN
;
A
#
# COMPACT_ATOMS: atom_id res chain seq x y z
N MET A 1 27.61 8.08 -6.15
CA MET A 1 26.29 8.12 -5.50
C MET A 1 25.27 7.76 -6.55
N GLU A 2 24.66 6.58 -6.46
CA GLU A 2 23.52 6.23 -7.33
C GLU A 2 22.37 7.20 -7.03
N LYS A 3 21.76 7.75 -8.08
CA LYS A 3 20.61 8.66 -7.96
C LYS A 3 19.45 7.85 -7.38
N GLN A 4 19.06 8.12 -6.13
CA GLN A 4 17.91 7.46 -5.53
C GLN A 4 16.65 7.76 -6.33
N LEU A 5 15.86 6.73 -6.60
CA LEU A 5 14.63 6.85 -7.37
C LEU A 5 13.53 7.45 -6.49
N GLN A 6 12.72 8.33 -7.07
CA GLN A 6 11.48 8.76 -6.42
C GLN A 6 10.45 7.63 -6.46
N LEU A 7 9.57 7.57 -5.46
CA LEU A 7 8.47 6.62 -5.48
C LEU A 7 7.59 6.84 -6.72
N PRO A 8 7.11 5.76 -7.38
CA PRO A 8 6.18 5.90 -8.50
C PRO A 8 4.96 6.73 -8.08
N GLN A 9 4.43 7.55 -8.98
CA GLN A 9 3.22 8.32 -8.70
C GLN A 9 1.96 7.49 -8.96
N CYS A 10 0.88 7.80 -8.24
CA CYS A 10 -0.47 7.38 -8.59
C CYS A 10 -1.16 8.57 -9.25
N PHE A 11 -1.61 8.36 -10.49
CA PHE A 11 -2.28 9.37 -11.30
C PHE A 11 -3.80 9.27 -11.22
N LEU A 12 -4.33 8.25 -10.54
CA LEU A 12 -5.77 8.09 -10.34
C LEU A 12 -6.37 9.34 -9.67
N GLY A 13 -7.46 9.84 -10.23
CA GLY A 13 -8.14 11.05 -9.76
C GLY A 13 -7.51 12.37 -10.20
N LYS A 14 -6.32 12.37 -10.81
CA LYS A 14 -5.67 13.60 -11.29
C LYS A 14 -6.37 14.15 -12.53
N THR A 15 -6.51 15.47 -12.55
CA THR A 15 -6.99 16.22 -13.72
C THR A 15 -5.81 16.64 -14.57
N VAL A 16 -5.93 16.43 -15.88
CA VAL A 16 -4.96 16.82 -16.90
C VAL A 16 -5.65 17.72 -17.92
N TYR A 17 -4.90 18.68 -18.45
CA TYR A 17 -5.42 19.66 -19.40
C TYR A 17 -4.79 19.44 -20.77
N LEU A 18 -5.62 19.41 -21.81
CA LEU A 18 -5.17 19.46 -23.20
C LEU A 18 -5.25 20.91 -23.68
N GLU A 19 -4.11 21.48 -24.09
CA GLU A 19 -4.00 22.85 -24.63
C GLU A 19 -4.65 23.93 -23.76
N GLU A 20 -4.58 23.76 -22.43
CA GLU A 20 -5.14 24.67 -21.42
C GLU A 20 -6.66 24.92 -21.47
N LYS A 21 -7.41 24.18 -22.31
CA LYS A 21 -8.84 24.43 -22.55
C LYS A 21 -9.75 23.33 -22.00
N GLN A 22 -9.42 22.07 -22.27
CA GLN A 22 -10.26 20.93 -21.87
C GLN A 22 -9.62 20.11 -20.76
N ALA A 23 -10.36 19.95 -19.67
CA ALA A 23 -9.96 19.14 -18.52
C ALA A 23 -10.44 17.70 -18.67
N TYR A 24 -9.55 16.75 -18.38
CA TYR A 24 -9.87 15.33 -18.33
C TYR A 24 -9.38 14.74 -17.01
N THR A 25 -10.07 13.74 -16.48
CA THR A 25 -9.67 13.05 -15.24
C THR A 25 -9.20 11.65 -15.53
N ILE A 26 -8.09 11.24 -14.93
CA ILE A 26 -7.62 9.85 -14.98
C ILE A 26 -8.46 9.02 -14.01
N LYS A 27 -9.30 8.11 -14.52
CA LYS A 27 -10.12 7.18 -13.71
C LYS A 27 -9.70 5.72 -13.85
N TYR A 28 -8.69 5.45 -14.67
CA TYR A 28 -8.08 4.13 -14.83
C TYR A 28 -6.58 4.31 -15.03
N GLN A 29 -5.80 3.48 -14.34
CA GLN A 29 -4.36 3.36 -14.51
C GLN A 29 -3.93 1.88 -14.44
N ASP A 30 -2.95 1.49 -15.24
CA ASP A 30 -2.36 0.16 -15.23
C ASP A 30 -0.84 0.25 -15.35
N ASN A 31 -0.16 -0.07 -14.24
CA ASN A 31 1.29 0.05 -14.10
C ASN A 31 2.00 -1.30 -14.35
N ARG A 32 1.29 -2.31 -14.86
CA ARG A 32 1.86 -3.64 -15.13
C ARG A 32 2.67 -3.71 -16.42
N ASN A 33 2.57 -2.69 -17.27
CA ASN A 33 3.16 -2.71 -18.60
C ASN A 33 4.63 -2.23 -18.58
N LYS A 34 5.45 -2.76 -19.48
CA LYS A 34 6.89 -2.46 -19.54
C LYS A 34 7.18 -1.13 -20.26
N ASP A 35 6.31 -0.77 -21.20
CA ASP A 35 6.39 0.41 -22.08
C ASP A 35 5.91 1.71 -21.40
N GLY A 36 5.23 1.62 -20.25
CA GLY A 36 4.79 2.77 -19.50
C GLY A 36 3.56 2.50 -18.63
N ILE A 37 2.98 3.57 -18.11
CA ILE A 37 1.75 3.54 -17.32
C ILE A 37 0.60 3.79 -18.28
N HIS A 38 -0.26 2.79 -18.48
CA HIS A 38 -1.42 2.93 -19.37
C HIS A 38 -2.56 3.58 -18.60
N VAL A 39 -3.12 4.66 -19.12
CA VAL A 39 -4.21 5.39 -18.48
C VAL A 39 -5.39 5.59 -19.44
N LEU A 40 -6.58 5.69 -18.87
CA LEU A 40 -7.75 6.21 -19.58
C LEU A 40 -8.15 7.54 -18.94
N LEU A 41 -8.26 8.56 -19.79
CA LEU A 41 -8.71 9.89 -19.43
C LEU A 41 -10.19 10.03 -19.77
N PHE A 42 -10.91 10.69 -18.89
CA PHE A 42 -12.36 10.76 -18.92
C PHE A 42 -12.86 12.19 -19.09
N GLU A 43 -13.91 12.32 -19.88
CA GLU A 43 -14.80 13.47 -19.90
C GLU A 43 -16.13 13.04 -19.26
N GLY A 44 -16.44 13.59 -18.08
CA GLY A 44 -17.50 13.05 -17.23
C GLY A 44 -17.22 11.58 -16.86
N GLU A 45 -18.14 10.68 -17.20
CA GLU A 45 -18.02 9.23 -16.96
C GLU A 45 -17.59 8.43 -18.20
N LYS A 46 -17.28 9.08 -19.33
CA LYS A 46 -16.91 8.39 -20.57
C LYS A 46 -15.39 8.40 -20.79
N PRO A 47 -14.75 7.24 -21.05
CA PRO A 47 -13.34 7.20 -21.41
C PRO A 47 -13.16 7.72 -22.85
N VAL A 48 -12.41 8.80 -23.01
CA VAL A 48 -12.27 9.50 -24.31
C VAL A 48 -10.87 9.45 -24.88
N ILE A 49 -9.83 9.36 -24.04
CA ILE A 49 -8.43 9.30 -24.48
C ILE A 49 -7.75 8.12 -23.80
N PHE A 50 -7.04 7.33 -24.60
CA PHE A 50 -6.04 6.40 -24.10
C PHE A 50 -4.68 7.10 -24.15
N ALA A 51 -3.89 6.98 -23.08
CA ALA A 51 -2.53 7.49 -23.06
C ALA A 51 -1.57 6.51 -22.38
N VAL A 52 -0.31 6.62 -22.76
CA VAL A 52 0.83 5.98 -22.10
C VAL A 52 1.62 7.10 -21.44
N LEU A 53 1.80 7.01 -20.13
CA LEU A 53 2.63 7.92 -19.36
C LEU A 53 3.98 7.28 -19.05
N ASN A 54 5.03 8.09 -19.05
CA ASN A 54 6.31 7.75 -18.46
C ASN A 54 6.18 7.66 -16.93
N LYS A 55 7.18 7.08 -16.26
CA LYS A 55 7.19 6.92 -14.79
C LYS A 55 7.17 8.26 -14.04
N ASP A 56 7.62 9.34 -14.68
CA ASP A 56 7.61 10.71 -14.16
C ASP A 56 6.27 11.43 -14.39
N GLY A 57 5.32 10.79 -15.10
CA GLY A 57 4.00 11.33 -15.41
C GLY A 57 3.92 12.11 -16.73
N SER A 58 5.03 12.27 -17.46
CA SER A 58 4.99 12.88 -18.79
C SER A 58 4.28 11.97 -19.80
N PHE A 59 3.55 12.57 -20.75
CA PHE A 59 2.89 11.82 -21.81
C PHE A 59 3.91 11.29 -22.82
N TYR A 60 3.88 9.97 -23.05
CA TYR A 60 4.67 9.32 -24.10
C TYR A 60 3.88 9.21 -25.41
N ASP A 61 2.64 8.74 -25.33
CA ASP A 61 1.70 8.65 -26.45
C ASP A 61 0.27 8.89 -25.93
N ALA A 62 -0.59 9.52 -26.74
CA ALA A 62 -1.98 9.74 -26.41
C ALA A 62 -2.83 9.89 -27.68
N PHE A 63 -4.00 9.27 -27.70
CA PHE A 63 -4.96 9.43 -28.78
C PHE A 63 -6.40 9.24 -28.31
N PHE A 64 -7.33 9.89 -29.02
CA PHE A 64 -8.76 9.71 -28.78
C PHE A 64 -9.20 8.31 -29.16
N THR A 65 -9.96 7.67 -28.26
CA THR A 65 -10.41 6.27 -28.40
C THR A 65 -11.38 6.05 -29.56
N ASN A 66 -12.02 7.11 -30.06
CA ASN A 66 -12.88 7.07 -31.25
C ASN A 66 -12.14 7.26 -32.57
N LYS A 67 -10.90 7.77 -32.56
CA LYS A 67 -10.10 8.05 -33.77
C LYS A 67 -9.11 6.93 -34.09
N LYS A 68 -8.59 6.26 -33.07
CA LYS A 68 -7.54 5.24 -33.20
C LYS A 68 -7.72 4.17 -32.13
N SER A 69 -7.32 2.95 -32.45
CA SER A 69 -7.21 1.85 -31.50
C SER A 69 -5.92 1.08 -31.73
N ASN A 70 -5.29 0.62 -30.67
CA ASN A 70 -4.22 -0.37 -30.73
C ASN A 70 -4.50 -1.50 -29.72
N HIS A 71 -3.60 -2.49 -29.66
CA HIS A 71 -3.76 -3.62 -28.75
C HIS A 71 -3.83 -3.18 -27.27
N SER A 72 -2.98 -2.23 -26.88
CA SER A 72 -2.92 -1.69 -25.51
C SER A 72 -4.21 -0.95 -25.13
N SER A 73 -4.72 -0.07 -26.00
CA SER A 73 -5.94 0.68 -25.75
C SER A 73 -7.16 -0.23 -25.68
N THR A 74 -7.22 -1.24 -26.55
CA THR A 74 -8.29 -2.25 -26.54
C THR A 74 -8.26 -3.07 -25.23
N THR A 75 -7.07 -3.45 -24.79
CA THR A 75 -6.88 -4.18 -23.52
C THR A 75 -7.28 -3.33 -22.32
N ALA A 76 -6.88 -2.06 -22.29
CA ALA A 76 -7.25 -1.13 -21.22
C ALA A 76 -8.76 -0.90 -21.16
N LEU A 77 -9.41 -0.65 -22.30
CA LEU A 77 -10.86 -0.49 -22.39
C LEU A 77 -11.61 -1.76 -21.95
N ASN A 78 -11.17 -2.94 -22.39
CA ASN A 78 -11.78 -4.21 -21.98
C ASN A 78 -11.65 -4.46 -20.47
N ARG A 79 -10.48 -4.16 -19.89
CA ARG A 79 -10.27 -4.23 -18.43
C ARG A 79 -11.16 -3.26 -17.69
N TYR A 80 -11.24 -2.01 -18.15
CA TYR A 80 -12.11 -0.99 -17.58
C TYR A 80 -13.59 -1.41 -17.65
N ASN A 81 -14.06 -1.88 -18.80
CA ASN A 81 -15.45 -2.33 -18.99
C ASN A 81 -15.79 -3.50 -18.06
N ARG A 82 -14.86 -4.45 -17.87
CA ARG A 82 -15.03 -5.55 -16.91
C ARG A 82 -15.16 -5.02 -15.47
N LEU A 83 -14.33 -4.05 -15.09
CA LEU A 83 -14.37 -3.41 -13.78
C LEU A 83 -15.71 -2.69 -13.55
N VAL A 84 -16.17 -1.91 -14.54
CA VAL A 84 -17.46 -1.20 -14.46
C VAL A 84 -18.61 -2.18 -14.37
N GLY A 85 -18.61 -3.23 -15.19
CA GLY A 85 -19.64 -4.26 -15.16
C GLY A 85 -19.75 -4.97 -13.80
N ARG A 86 -18.61 -5.25 -13.16
CA ARG A 86 -18.58 -5.83 -11.80
C ARG A 86 -19.08 -4.84 -10.74
N LYS A 87 -18.68 -3.57 -10.83
CA LYS A 87 -19.12 -2.52 -9.89
C LYS A 87 -20.62 -2.24 -10.04
N ALA A 88 -21.19 -2.35 -11.24
CA ALA A 88 -22.62 -2.19 -11.49
C ALA A 88 -23.48 -3.29 -10.85
N GLN A 89 -22.91 -4.48 -10.62
CA GLN A 89 -23.59 -5.57 -9.92
C GLN A 89 -23.69 -5.34 -8.40
N LYS A 90 -22.96 -4.34 -7.86
CA LYS A 90 -22.96 -4.03 -6.43
C LYS A 90 -24.09 -3.07 -6.11
N GLN A 91 -24.84 -3.37 -5.06
CA GLN A 91 -25.94 -2.55 -4.58
C GLN A 91 -25.45 -1.39 -3.70
N ILE A 92 -24.49 -0.61 -4.20
CA ILE A 92 -23.93 0.57 -3.53
C ILE A 92 -24.36 1.81 -4.32
N LYS A 93 -25.19 2.67 -3.72
CA LYS A 93 -25.67 3.90 -4.35
C LYS A 93 -24.66 5.03 -4.17
N GLN A 94 -24.78 6.07 -4.99
CA GLN A 94 -23.92 7.26 -4.88
C GLN A 94 -24.05 7.94 -3.50
N ASP A 95 -25.25 7.98 -2.94
CA ASP A 95 -25.47 8.53 -1.59
C ASP A 95 -24.77 7.70 -0.52
N ASP A 96 -24.73 6.36 -0.66
CA ASP A 96 -24.00 5.49 0.26
C ASP A 96 -22.49 5.78 0.21
N LEU A 97 -21.95 6.00 -0.99
CA LEU A 97 -20.55 6.36 -1.19
C LEU A 97 -20.19 7.72 -0.57
N LYS A 98 -21.07 8.72 -0.71
CA LYS A 98 -20.88 10.05 -0.09
C LYS A 98 -20.97 10.00 1.42
N ASP A 99 -21.85 9.15 1.96
CA ASP A 99 -21.99 8.93 3.40
C ASP A 99 -20.74 8.22 3.96
N ALA A 100 -20.20 7.24 3.23
CA ALA A 100 -19.02 6.46 3.61
C ALA A 100 -17.70 7.26 3.68
N LEU A 101 -17.70 8.52 3.26
CA LEU A 101 -16.58 9.46 3.48
C LEU A 101 -16.50 9.96 4.94
N HIS A 102 -17.55 9.78 5.73
CA HIS A 102 -17.55 10.07 7.17
C HIS A 102 -17.15 8.84 7.97
N ASN A 103 -16.78 9.04 9.23
CA ASN A 103 -16.51 7.95 10.16
C ASN A 103 -17.81 7.21 10.56
N GLU A 104 -17.67 6.08 11.25
CA GLU A 104 -18.80 5.24 11.66
C GLU A 104 -19.83 5.96 12.57
N ASN A 105 -19.38 6.91 13.39
CA ASN A 105 -20.27 7.64 14.29
C ASN A 105 -21.09 8.72 13.58
N ASP A 106 -20.52 9.30 12.51
CA ASP A 106 -21.12 10.41 11.76
C ASP A 106 -21.86 9.94 10.49
N ALA A 107 -21.54 8.75 10.00
CA ALA A 107 -22.19 8.16 8.84
C ALA A 107 -23.62 7.75 9.18
N LYS A 108 -24.57 8.08 8.31
CA LYS A 108 -25.98 7.73 8.49
C LYS A 108 -26.23 6.24 8.29
N MET A 109 -25.39 5.56 7.53
CA MET A 109 -25.42 4.10 7.26
C MET A 109 -26.83 3.58 6.93
N LYS A 110 -27.57 4.32 6.08
CA LYS A 110 -28.94 3.95 5.67
C LYS A 110 -29.01 2.54 5.07
N ASN A 111 -27.92 2.09 4.46
CA ASN A 111 -27.73 0.71 4.05
C ASN A 111 -26.95 -0.04 5.13
N GLU A 112 -27.64 -0.89 5.88
CA GLU A 112 -27.06 -1.67 6.99
C GLU A 112 -25.89 -2.56 6.56
N ASN A 113 -25.85 -2.97 5.29
CA ASN A 113 -24.79 -3.80 4.74
C ASN A 113 -23.63 -3.01 4.13
N ILE A 114 -23.64 -1.67 4.22
CA ILE A 114 -22.68 -0.83 3.50
C ILE A 114 -21.23 -1.18 3.82
N PHE A 115 -20.90 -1.43 5.08
CA PHE A 115 -19.54 -1.77 5.48
C PHE A 115 -19.04 -3.04 4.80
N LYS A 116 -19.86 -4.11 4.80
CA LYS A 116 -19.53 -5.37 4.13
C LYS A 116 -19.36 -5.17 2.63
N LEU A 117 -20.26 -4.41 2.00
CA LEU A 117 -20.19 -4.12 0.56
C LEU A 117 -18.90 -3.37 0.18
N LEU A 118 -18.45 -2.42 1.02
CA LEU A 118 -17.19 -1.72 0.84
C LEU A 118 -15.98 -2.65 1.02
N VAL A 119 -16.00 -3.52 2.04
CA VAL A 119 -14.95 -4.54 2.24
C VAL A 119 -14.85 -5.47 1.04
N ASP A 120 -15.98 -5.98 0.56
CA ASP A 120 -16.04 -6.88 -0.60
C ASP A 120 -15.53 -6.19 -1.87
N GLU A 121 -15.76 -4.88 -2.02
CA GLU A 121 -15.19 -4.09 -3.09
C GLU A 121 -13.69 -3.88 -3.01
N HIS A 122 -13.16 -3.54 -1.84
CA HIS A 122 -11.71 -3.47 -1.63
C HIS A 122 -11.04 -4.81 -1.89
N LEU A 123 -11.64 -5.92 -1.43
CA LEU A 123 -11.10 -7.28 -1.66
C LEU A 123 -11.04 -7.64 -3.15
N GLU A 124 -12.08 -7.29 -3.92
CA GLU A 124 -12.08 -7.50 -5.36
C GLU A 124 -11.01 -6.65 -6.05
N ASP A 125 -10.90 -5.37 -5.67
CA ASP A 125 -9.91 -4.45 -6.23
C ASP A 125 -8.48 -4.93 -5.91
N ILE A 126 -8.21 -5.34 -4.67
CA ILE A 126 -6.92 -5.91 -4.24
C ILE A 126 -6.62 -7.20 -5.02
N SER A 127 -7.58 -8.12 -5.13
CA SER A 127 -7.37 -9.42 -5.75
C SER A 127 -6.99 -9.31 -7.23
N ASN A 128 -7.57 -8.33 -7.93
CA ASN A 128 -7.36 -8.12 -9.36
C ASN A 128 -6.31 -7.04 -9.69
N GLY A 129 -5.84 -6.29 -8.68
CA GLY A 129 -4.94 -5.15 -8.87
C GLY A 129 -5.61 -4.03 -9.67
N TRP A 130 -6.87 -3.74 -9.35
CA TRP A 130 -7.68 -2.76 -10.06
C TRP A 130 -7.55 -1.35 -9.47
N PRO A 131 -7.73 -0.29 -10.29
CA PRO A 131 -7.96 1.05 -9.80
C PRO A 131 -9.22 1.10 -8.91
N SER A 132 -9.03 1.54 -7.67
CA SER A 132 -10.13 1.60 -6.71
C SER A 132 -10.88 2.92 -6.78
N ARG A 133 -12.20 2.83 -7.02
CA ARG A 133 -13.07 4.02 -7.01
C ARG A 133 -13.25 4.56 -5.59
N LEU A 134 -13.19 3.68 -4.60
CA LEU A 134 -13.33 4.05 -3.18
C LEU A 134 -12.12 4.89 -2.75
N ILE A 135 -10.92 4.43 -3.10
CA ILE A 135 -9.69 5.22 -2.87
C ILE A 135 -9.74 6.54 -3.63
N GLN A 136 -10.12 6.52 -4.91
CA GLN A 136 -10.23 7.74 -5.70
C GLN A 136 -11.20 8.75 -5.06
N LEU A 137 -12.36 8.29 -4.61
CA LEU A 137 -13.35 9.12 -3.94
C LEU A 137 -12.79 9.70 -2.64
N GLN A 138 -12.14 8.88 -1.81
CA GLN A 138 -11.50 9.32 -0.57
C GLN A 138 -10.38 10.35 -0.81
N MET A 139 -9.60 10.21 -1.88
CA MET A 139 -8.54 11.16 -2.22
C MET A 139 -9.09 12.49 -2.74
N ASN A 140 -10.17 12.45 -3.53
CA ASN A 140 -10.70 13.63 -4.20
C ASN A 140 -11.61 14.47 -3.28
N GLU A 141 -12.46 13.82 -2.48
CA GLU A 141 -13.43 14.52 -1.62
C GLU A 141 -12.98 14.63 -0.16
N PHE A 142 -11.93 13.90 0.21
CA PHE A 142 -11.28 13.84 1.54
C PHE A 142 -12.01 14.56 2.67
N LYS A 143 -12.82 13.82 3.44
CA LYS A 143 -13.53 14.38 4.62
C LYS A 143 -12.90 13.99 5.95
N CYS A 144 -12.57 12.71 6.13
CA CYS A 144 -12.02 12.18 7.37
C CYS A 144 -11.02 11.07 7.10
N HIS A 145 -9.96 10.99 7.93
CA HIS A 145 -8.98 9.89 7.86
C HIS A 145 -9.56 8.54 8.28
N ASP A 146 -10.50 8.52 9.22
CA ASP A 146 -11.17 7.30 9.71
C ASP A 146 -12.55 7.11 9.08
N SER A 147 -12.68 7.47 7.79
CA SER A 147 -13.89 7.22 7.04
C SER A 147 -14.25 5.73 6.99
N LEU A 148 -15.52 5.41 6.75
CA LEU A 148 -15.95 4.03 6.49
C LEU A 148 -15.19 3.40 5.32
N ILE A 149 -14.80 4.19 4.31
CA ILE A 149 -13.94 3.75 3.20
C ILE A 149 -12.58 3.26 3.71
N ASN A 150 -11.91 4.02 4.59
CA ASN A 150 -10.61 3.63 5.13
C ASN A 150 -10.74 2.50 6.17
N ALA A 151 -11.79 2.52 6.99
CA ALA A 151 -12.08 1.45 7.94
C ALA A 151 -12.31 0.10 7.22
N SER A 152 -13.11 0.10 6.16
CA SER A 152 -13.33 -1.09 5.33
C SER A 152 -12.08 -1.52 4.55
N LEU A 153 -11.20 -0.58 4.14
CA LEU A 153 -9.91 -0.91 3.54
C LEU A 153 -9.02 -1.66 4.54
N ARG A 154 -8.90 -1.18 5.79
CA ARG A 154 -8.12 -1.86 6.84
C ARG A 154 -8.60 -3.30 7.04
N GLU A 155 -9.91 -3.50 7.11
CA GLU A 155 -10.51 -4.84 7.24
C GLU A 155 -10.24 -5.72 6.01
N ALA A 156 -10.31 -5.15 4.80
CA ALA A 156 -9.97 -5.88 3.58
C ALA A 156 -8.49 -6.28 3.51
N LEU A 157 -7.57 -5.42 3.95
CA LEU A 157 -6.13 -5.70 3.98
C LEU A 157 -5.79 -6.86 4.93
N LYS A 158 -6.53 -7.02 6.04
CA LYS A 158 -6.38 -8.16 6.96
C LYS A 158 -6.82 -9.49 6.34
N LYS A 159 -7.81 -9.48 5.44
CA LYS A 159 -8.36 -10.67 4.79
C LYS A 159 -7.70 -11.03 3.47
N ALA A 160 -7.12 -10.04 2.78
CA ALA A 160 -6.54 -10.23 1.46
C ALA A 160 -5.24 -11.04 1.49
N ASN A 161 -4.86 -11.57 0.32
CA ASN A 161 -3.50 -12.09 0.14
C ASN A 161 -2.48 -10.94 0.33
N PRO A 162 -1.48 -11.07 1.22
CA PRO A 162 -0.62 -9.96 1.61
C PRO A 162 0.26 -9.43 0.48
N HIS A 163 0.67 -10.28 -0.47
CA HIS A 163 1.47 -9.82 -1.60
C HIS A 163 0.64 -8.99 -2.59
N LYS A 164 -0.62 -9.35 -2.80
CA LYS A 164 -1.56 -8.57 -3.60
C LYS A 164 -1.94 -7.27 -2.89
N ALA A 165 -2.19 -7.34 -1.58
CA ALA A 165 -2.45 -6.15 -0.76
C ALA A 165 -1.28 -5.16 -0.82
N PHE A 166 -0.04 -5.63 -0.67
CA PHE A 166 1.14 -4.79 -0.80
C PHE A 166 1.27 -4.14 -2.19
N TYR A 167 1.03 -4.92 -3.25
CA TYR A 167 1.01 -4.38 -4.61
C TYR A 167 -0.09 -3.30 -4.77
N PHE A 168 -1.28 -3.56 -4.24
CA PHE A 168 -2.40 -2.64 -4.30
C PHE A 168 -2.12 -1.32 -3.58
N LEU A 169 -1.54 -1.37 -2.38
CA LEU A 169 -1.16 -0.17 -1.61
C LEU A 169 -0.13 0.68 -2.35
N THR A 170 0.90 0.05 -2.90
CA THR A 170 1.96 0.78 -3.64
C THR A 170 1.47 1.32 -4.98
N LEU A 171 0.54 0.63 -5.65
CA LEU A 171 -0.14 1.11 -6.86
C LEU A 171 -0.94 2.39 -6.61
N HIS A 172 -1.64 2.47 -5.47
CA HIS A 172 -2.51 3.59 -5.13
C HIS A 172 -1.84 4.66 -4.25
N ARG A 173 -0.58 4.45 -3.85
CA ARG A 173 0.16 5.32 -2.93
C ARG A 173 -0.54 5.50 -1.58
N TYR A 174 -1.13 4.41 -1.08
CA TYR A 174 -1.75 4.31 0.25
C TYR A 174 -0.76 3.70 1.26
N ASP A 175 0.50 4.13 1.20
CA ASP A 175 1.63 3.58 1.97
C ASP A 175 1.43 3.69 3.49
N ASP A 176 0.62 4.65 3.96
CA ASP A 176 0.28 4.78 5.39
C ASP A 176 -0.43 3.54 5.94
N HIS A 177 -1.14 2.77 5.11
CA HIS A 177 -1.83 1.55 5.50
C HIS A 177 -0.94 0.30 5.47
N LEU A 178 0.35 0.44 5.15
CA LEU A 178 1.30 -0.67 5.08
C LEU A 178 1.41 -1.43 6.41
N HIS A 179 1.19 -0.75 7.53
CA HIS A 179 1.24 -1.36 8.86
C HIS A 179 0.17 -2.45 9.09
N GLU A 180 -0.97 -2.38 8.39
CA GLU A 180 -2.01 -3.42 8.42
C GLU A 180 -1.49 -4.77 7.90
N LEU A 181 -0.40 -4.76 7.12
CA LEU A 181 0.22 -5.98 6.61
C LEU A 181 1.10 -6.70 7.65
N THR A 182 1.34 -6.10 8.82
CA THR A 182 2.18 -6.72 9.86
C THR A 182 1.54 -7.97 10.47
N ASP A 183 0.22 -8.03 10.51
CA ASP A 183 -0.55 -9.18 11.00
C ASP A 183 -0.32 -10.45 10.16
N HIS A 184 0.10 -10.29 8.91
CA HIS A 184 0.39 -11.39 8.00
C HIS A 184 1.80 -11.97 8.17
N LEU A 185 2.72 -11.26 8.85
CA LEU A 185 4.12 -11.64 8.92
C LEU A 185 4.38 -13.06 9.48
N PRO A 186 3.69 -13.53 10.54
CA PRO A 186 3.92 -14.88 11.08
C PRO A 186 3.74 -16.00 10.04
N ASN A 187 2.85 -15.79 9.06
CA ASN A 187 2.55 -16.79 8.03
C ASN A 187 3.24 -16.47 6.69
N HIS A 188 3.86 -15.30 6.55
CA HIS A 188 4.39 -14.79 5.28
C HIS A 188 5.74 -14.08 5.48
N ASN A 189 6.75 -14.79 5.94
CA ASN A 189 8.09 -14.24 6.23
C ASN A 189 8.74 -13.51 5.04
N ASN A 190 8.47 -13.94 3.80
CA ASN A 190 8.98 -13.29 2.58
C ASN A 190 8.35 -11.91 2.31
N LEU A 191 7.24 -11.56 2.96
CA LEU A 191 6.59 -10.26 2.82
C LEU A 191 7.48 -9.13 3.33
N LEU A 192 8.16 -9.33 4.46
CA LEU A 192 9.08 -8.36 5.05
C LEU A 192 10.22 -8.02 4.09
N GLU A 193 10.83 -9.04 3.48
CA GLU A 193 11.88 -8.86 2.48
C GLU A 193 11.37 -8.07 1.28
N LYS A 194 10.20 -8.46 0.74
CA LYS A 194 9.59 -7.79 -0.41
C LYS A 194 9.31 -6.30 -0.15
N ILE A 195 8.75 -5.98 1.02
CA ILE A 195 8.47 -4.59 1.44
C ILE A 195 9.78 -3.82 1.60
N SER A 196 10.77 -4.44 2.26
CA SER A 196 12.08 -3.84 2.50
C SER A 196 12.78 -3.51 1.20
N THR A 197 12.92 -4.47 0.29
CA THR A 197 13.55 -4.29 -1.03
C THR A 197 12.88 -3.20 -1.84
N TYR A 198 11.54 -3.14 -1.83
CA TYR A 198 10.81 -2.07 -2.51
C TYR A 198 11.19 -0.70 -1.95
N TYR A 199 10.97 -0.43 -0.67
CA TYR A 199 11.21 0.90 -0.10
C TYR A 199 12.69 1.28 0.03
N GLN A 200 13.61 0.32 0.01
CA GLN A 200 15.05 0.59 -0.09
C GLN A 200 15.45 1.09 -1.48
N THR A 201 14.71 0.72 -2.53
CA THR A 201 14.98 1.17 -3.91
C THR A 201 14.65 2.66 -4.10
N TYR A 202 13.82 3.23 -3.21
CA TYR A 202 13.32 4.59 -3.32
C TYR A 202 13.73 5.47 -2.14
N ASP A 203 13.75 6.79 -2.35
CA ASP A 203 14.00 7.76 -1.26
C ASP A 203 12.77 7.94 -0.36
N SER A 204 12.34 6.87 0.31
CA SER A 204 11.13 6.87 1.12
C SER A 204 11.21 5.88 2.27
N LYS A 205 12.32 6.00 2.99
CA LYS A 205 12.68 5.10 4.10
C LYS A 205 11.74 5.27 5.31
N SER A 206 11.00 6.37 5.41
CA SER A 206 10.04 6.64 6.48
C SER A 206 8.91 5.60 6.55
N TYR A 207 8.35 5.18 5.41
CA TYR A 207 7.31 4.15 5.36
C TYR A 207 7.84 2.80 5.84
N LEU A 208 9.03 2.41 5.38
CA LEU A 208 9.70 1.19 5.84
C LEU A 208 9.95 1.23 7.36
N PHE A 209 10.44 2.35 7.88
CA PHE A 209 10.67 2.48 9.32
C PHE A 209 9.36 2.42 10.13
N SER A 210 8.30 3.07 9.65
CA SER A 210 6.98 3.02 10.28
C SER A 210 6.44 1.59 10.33
N PHE A 211 6.55 0.86 9.21
CA PHE A 211 6.17 -0.55 9.12
C PHE A 211 6.97 -1.43 10.08
N LEU A 212 8.30 -1.33 10.09
CA LEU A 212 9.16 -2.08 11.01
C LEU A 212 8.84 -1.78 12.47
N LYS A 213 8.56 -0.52 12.80
CA LYS A 213 8.16 -0.09 14.15
C LYS A 213 6.82 -0.68 14.55
N HIS A 214 5.87 -0.78 13.63
CA HIS A 214 4.61 -1.43 13.89
C HIS A 214 4.78 -2.94 14.05
N ALA A 215 5.54 -3.60 13.17
CA ALA A 215 5.87 -5.02 13.31
C ALA A 215 6.50 -5.32 14.68
N ALA A 216 7.44 -4.49 15.11
CA ALA A 216 8.05 -4.62 16.44
C ALA A 216 7.06 -4.51 17.61
N LYS A 217 5.91 -3.84 17.41
CA LYS A 217 4.84 -3.73 18.42
C LYS A 217 3.89 -4.92 18.40
N THR A 218 3.68 -5.56 17.25
CA THR A 218 2.62 -6.56 17.07
C THR A 218 3.12 -8.00 17.01
N VAL A 219 4.33 -8.25 16.50
CA VAL A 219 4.83 -9.64 16.35
C VAL A 219 4.81 -10.41 17.67
N PRO A 220 4.44 -11.71 17.65
CA PRO A 220 4.46 -12.56 18.84
C PRO A 220 5.87 -12.66 19.45
N LEU A 221 5.99 -12.46 20.76
CA LEU A 221 7.30 -12.42 21.43
C LEU A 221 7.96 -13.81 21.59
N ASN A 222 7.17 -14.87 21.46
CA ASN A 222 7.59 -16.26 21.47
C ASN A 222 8.01 -16.78 20.08
N ASP A 223 7.72 -16.05 19.01
CA ASP A 223 8.16 -16.39 17.66
C ASP A 223 9.59 -15.87 17.40
N ILE A 224 10.54 -16.62 17.95
CA ILE A 224 11.96 -16.30 17.88
C ILE A 224 12.48 -16.23 16.43
N PRO A 225 12.12 -17.16 15.52
CA PRO A 225 12.50 -17.05 14.11
C PRO A 225 12.04 -15.74 13.45
N LEU A 226 10.78 -15.32 13.67
CA LEU A 226 10.27 -14.08 13.10
C LEU A 226 10.94 -12.83 13.69
N ILE A 227 11.21 -12.83 15.00
CA ILE A 227 11.96 -11.72 15.62
C ILE A 227 13.37 -11.65 15.05
N GLN A 228 14.06 -12.79 14.92
CA GLN A 228 15.39 -12.86 14.35
C GLN A 228 15.42 -12.35 12.91
N SER A 229 14.47 -12.76 12.08
CA SER A 229 14.38 -12.30 10.68
C SER A 229 14.12 -10.80 10.61
N THR A 230 13.20 -10.29 11.43
CA THR A 230 12.88 -8.85 11.52
C THR A 230 14.09 -8.02 11.93
N LEU A 231 14.80 -8.43 12.98
CA LEU A 231 15.99 -7.73 13.48
C LEU A 231 17.17 -7.85 12.51
N ALA A 232 17.38 -9.02 11.90
CA ALA A 232 18.43 -9.21 10.91
C ALA A 232 18.20 -8.30 9.70
N GLN A 233 16.98 -8.25 9.17
CA GLN A 233 16.63 -7.37 8.05
C GLN A 233 16.83 -5.89 8.42
N THR A 234 16.40 -5.49 9.61
CA THR A 234 16.60 -4.12 10.11
C THR A 234 18.10 -3.77 10.19
N TYR A 235 18.95 -4.69 10.66
CA TYR A 235 20.39 -4.47 10.73
C TYR A 235 21.05 -4.41 9.34
N THR A 236 20.60 -5.24 8.40
CA THR A 236 21.04 -5.18 7.00
C THR A 236 20.71 -3.82 6.38
N ILE A 237 19.51 -3.30 6.64
CA ILE A 237 19.09 -1.97 6.20
C ILE A 237 20.03 -0.89 6.77
N ASP A 238 20.35 -0.95 8.08
CA ASP A 238 21.28 -0.02 8.73
C ASP A 238 22.66 0.01 8.06
N ILE A 239 23.23 -1.17 7.78
CA ILE A 239 24.54 -1.30 7.13
C ILE A 239 24.51 -0.72 5.72
N GLN A 240 23.54 -1.12 4.90
CA GLN A 240 23.46 -0.73 3.49
C GLN A 240 23.18 0.77 3.33
N ASN A 241 22.35 1.34 4.21
CA ASN A 241 21.79 2.67 4.02
C ASN A 241 22.35 3.72 4.99
N LYS A 242 23.30 3.35 5.85
CA LYS A 242 23.86 4.19 6.92
C LYS A 242 22.75 4.83 7.77
N CYS A 243 21.73 4.05 8.11
CA CYS A 243 20.64 4.47 8.97
C CYS A 243 20.70 3.76 10.33
N HIS A 244 19.80 4.13 11.25
CA HIS A 244 19.83 3.68 12.64
C HIS A 244 18.47 3.10 13.07
N TYR A 245 17.87 2.26 12.24
CA TYR A 245 16.59 1.61 12.52
C TYR A 245 16.74 0.47 13.52
N PHE A 246 17.88 -0.21 13.58
CA PHE A 246 18.03 -1.37 14.45
C PHE A 246 17.80 -1.03 15.93
N LYS A 247 18.46 0.01 16.45
CA LYS A 247 18.38 0.41 17.87
C LYS A 247 16.93 0.66 18.31
N PRO A 248 16.13 1.53 17.68
CA PRO A 248 14.75 1.78 18.11
C PRO A 248 13.85 0.55 17.98
N ILE A 249 14.01 -0.26 16.93
CA ILE A 249 13.22 -1.49 16.72
C ILE A 249 13.54 -2.54 17.79
N PHE A 250 14.83 -2.81 18.02
CA PHE A 250 15.30 -3.74 19.05
C PHE A 250 14.84 -3.30 20.45
N LEU A 251 15.02 -2.02 20.80
CA LEU A 251 14.62 -1.52 22.12
C LEU A 251 13.11 -1.63 22.35
N LEU A 252 12.30 -1.48 21.30
CA LEU A 252 10.85 -1.64 21.40
C LEU A 252 10.48 -3.10 21.71
N MET A 253 11.06 -4.06 20.99
CA MET A 253 10.85 -5.49 21.28
C MET A 253 11.37 -5.89 22.65
N TYR A 254 12.57 -5.43 23.02
CA TYR A 254 13.19 -5.70 24.32
C TYR A 254 12.31 -5.19 25.49
N LYS A 255 11.77 -3.97 25.39
CA LYS A 255 10.83 -3.43 26.39
C LYS A 255 9.56 -4.26 26.49
N ARG A 256 9.01 -4.76 25.37
CA ARG A 256 7.84 -5.65 25.36
C ARG A 256 8.14 -6.96 26.09
N VAL A 257 9.30 -7.58 25.87
CA VAL A 257 9.69 -8.80 26.58
C VAL A 257 9.82 -8.55 28.08
N LYS A 258 10.50 -7.47 28.47
CA LYS A 258 10.69 -7.11 29.88
C LYS A 258 9.38 -6.86 30.62
N ASN A 259 8.42 -6.19 29.98
CA ASN A 259 7.22 -5.68 30.65
C ASN A 259 5.99 -6.58 30.50
N CYS A 260 5.87 -7.28 29.37
CA CYS A 260 4.60 -7.91 28.97
C CYS A 260 4.73 -9.44 28.87
N ALA A 261 5.94 -9.99 28.78
CA ALA A 261 6.12 -11.41 28.57
C ALA A 261 6.56 -12.09 29.87
N LYS A 262 5.98 -13.24 30.19
CA LYS A 262 6.53 -14.20 31.17
C LYS A 262 7.75 -14.94 30.60
N ILE A 263 8.59 -14.23 29.85
CA ILE A 263 9.77 -14.77 29.17
C ILE A 263 11.00 -14.21 29.89
N ASP A 264 11.94 -15.09 30.26
CA ASP A 264 13.22 -14.62 30.78
C ASP A 264 13.98 -13.85 29.69
N THR A 265 14.30 -12.60 30.00
CA THR A 265 14.97 -11.69 29.07
C THR A 265 16.37 -12.18 28.71
N LYS A 266 17.07 -12.84 29.65
CA LYS A 266 18.42 -13.38 29.38
C LYS A 266 18.36 -14.53 28.38
N GLU A 267 17.46 -15.47 28.60
CA GLU A 267 17.24 -16.59 27.67
C GLU A 267 16.76 -16.09 26.29
N TRP A 268 15.84 -15.12 26.26
CA TRP A 268 15.39 -14.51 24.99
C TRP A 268 16.56 -13.90 24.20
N LEU A 269 17.42 -13.09 24.85
CA LEU A 269 18.61 -12.52 24.22
C LEU A 269 19.61 -13.58 23.74
N LYS A 270 19.78 -14.66 24.51
CA LYS A 270 20.64 -15.79 24.15
C LYS A 270 20.13 -16.47 22.87
N GLN A 271 18.82 -16.67 22.77
CA GLN A 271 18.19 -17.24 21.57
C GLN A 271 18.35 -16.33 20.36
N LEU A 272 18.10 -15.02 20.49
CA LEU A 272 18.30 -14.07 19.40
C LEU A 272 19.76 -14.00 18.93
N SER A 273 20.71 -14.09 19.85
CA SER A 273 22.14 -14.00 19.57
C SER A 273 22.72 -15.19 18.80
N LYS A 274 21.91 -16.24 18.53
CA LYS A 274 22.29 -17.35 17.65
C LYS A 274 22.47 -16.90 16.20
N VAL A 275 21.77 -15.84 15.76
CA VAL A 275 21.91 -15.28 14.41
C VAL A 275 23.04 -14.24 14.41
N PRO A 276 24.12 -14.42 13.62
CA PRO A 276 25.30 -13.53 13.67
C PRO A 276 25.00 -12.06 13.39
N LEU A 277 24.11 -11.76 12.44
CA LEU A 277 23.71 -10.39 12.13
C LEU A 277 22.98 -9.73 13.30
N VAL A 278 22.05 -10.44 13.93
CA VAL A 278 21.32 -9.94 15.10
C VAL A 278 22.27 -9.72 16.27
N LYS A 279 23.21 -10.65 16.52
CA LYS A 279 24.24 -10.50 17.55
C LYS A 279 25.09 -9.24 17.34
N LYS A 280 25.54 -8.97 16.11
CA LYS A 280 26.29 -7.76 15.76
C LYS A 280 25.47 -6.49 16.00
N GLY A 281 24.19 -6.49 15.61
CA GLY A 281 23.27 -5.39 15.90
C GLY A 281 23.07 -5.13 17.40
N ILE A 282 22.89 -6.18 18.21
CA ILE A 282 22.75 -6.03 19.67
C ILE A 282 24.03 -5.44 20.28
N GLN A 283 25.20 -5.87 19.80
CA GLN A 283 26.48 -5.34 20.26
C GLN A 283 26.69 -3.87 19.89
N SER A 284 26.22 -3.42 18.71
CA SER A 284 26.33 -2.01 18.32
C SER A 284 25.51 -1.11 19.24
N VAL A 285 24.32 -1.56 19.68
CA VAL A 285 23.49 -0.81 20.64
C VAL A 285 24.20 -0.62 21.98
N LYS A 286 24.94 -1.62 22.47
CA LYS A 286 25.69 -1.55 23.74
C LYS A 286 26.88 -0.61 23.70
N LYS A 287 27.51 -0.42 22.53
CA LYS A 287 28.66 0.48 22.35
C LYS A 287 28.25 1.95 22.19
N SER A 288 26.98 2.22 21.89
CA SER A 288 26.44 3.58 21.70
C SER A 288 25.79 4.16 22.96
N ASN A 289 25.99 3.53 24.11
CA ASN A 289 25.65 4.02 25.44
C ASN A 289 26.94 4.11 26.25
#